data_AF-W8NSH8-F1
#
_entry.id   AF-W8NSH8-F1
#
_cell.length_a   1.000
_cell.length_b   1.000
_cell.length_c   1.000
_cell.angle_alpha   90.00
_cell.angle_beta   90.00
_cell.angle_gamma   90.00
#
_symmetry.space_group_name_H-M   'P 1'
#
loop_
_entity.id
_entity.type
_entity.pdbx_description
1 polymer ?
#
loop_
_entity_poly.entity_id
_entity_poly.type
_entity_poly.pdbx_seq_one_letter_code
_entity_poly.pdbx_strand_id
1 'polypeptide(L)' 'MERKTVYRVLLVIVIILAIIFTLGVIGIVPFVWSEYITVFMVILFFVLRFSKGR' A
#
# COMPACT_ATOMS: atom_id res chain seq x y z
N MET A 1 16.65 0.60 -12.15
CA MET A 1 15.65 1.52 -12.74
C MET A 1 15.75 2.86 -12.02
N GLU A 2 15.58 4.00 -12.71
CA GLU A 2 15.59 5.32 -12.05
C GLU A 2 14.66 5.31 -10.83
N ARG A 3 15.06 5.97 -9.73
CA ARG A 3 14.22 6.08 -8.52
C ARG A 3 12.78 6.50 -8.88
N LYS A 4 12.62 7.35 -9.90
CA LYS A 4 11.34 7.76 -10.48
C LYS A 4 10.45 6.58 -10.90
N THR A 5 10.97 5.60 -11.63
CA THR A 5 10.19 4.45 -12.10
C THR A 5 9.73 3.58 -10.93
N VAL A 6 10.59 3.37 -9.94
CA VAL A 6 10.25 2.58 -8.73
C VAL A 6 9.11 3.24 -7.96
N TYR A 7 9.19 4.55 -7.70
CA TYR A 7 8.10 5.28 -7.03
C TYR A 7 6.80 5.27 -7.84
N ARG A 8 6.88 5.32 -9.18
CA ARG A 8 5.70 5.29 -10.04
C ARG A 8 4.99 3.94 -10.01
N VAL A 9 5.75 2.84 -10.04
CA VAL A 9 5.20 1.49 -9.90
C VAL A 9 4.61 1.30 -8.50
N LEU A 10 5.32 1.73 -7.45
CA LEU A 10 4.83 1.67 -6.08
C LEU A 10 3.52 2.45 -5.90
N LEU A 11 3.41 3.63 -6.51
CA LEU A 11 2.20 4.43 -6.51
C LEU A 11 1.01 3.69 -7.12
N VAL A 12 1.20 3.06 -8.28
CA VAL A 12 0.14 2.27 -8.94
C VAL A 12 -0.32 1.11 -8.05
N ILE A 13 0.62 0.41 -7.42
CA ILE A 13 0.31 -0.69 -6.49
C ILE A 13 -0.51 -0.16 -5.29
N VAL A 14 -0.09 0.95 -4.69
CA VAL A 14 -0.79 1.58 -3.56
C VAL A 14 -2.22 1.99 -3.93
N ILE A 15 -2.42 2.52 -5.14
CA ILE A 15 -3.77 2.89 -5.63
C ILE A 15 -4.66 1.66 -5.74
N ILE A 16 -4.16 0.56 -6.32
CA ILE A 16 -4.93 -0.69 -6.42
C ILE A 16 -5.29 -1.22 -5.03
N LEU A 17 -4.33 -1.24 -4.10
CA LEU A 17 -4.57 -1.66 -2.72
C LEU A 17 -5.59 -0.77 -2.02
N ALA A 18 -5.58 0.54 -2.25
CA ALA A 18 -6.55 1.47 -1.69
C ALA A 18 -7.98 1.21 -2.20
N ILE A 19 -8.14 0.84 -3.47
CA ILE A 19 -9.43 0.44 -4.02
C ILE A 19 -9.91 -0.83 -3.31
N ILE A 20 -9.07 -1.87 -3.21
CA ILE A 20 -9.43 -3.13 -2.55
C ILE A 20 -9.77 -2.91 -1.07
N PHE A 21 -8.99 -2.09 -0.37
CA PHE A 21 -9.25 -1.71 1.02
C PHE A 21 -10.63 -1.04 1.16
N THR A 22 -10.95 -0.11 0.26
CA THR A 22 -12.25 0.59 0.26
C THR A 22 -13.40 -0.38 0.03
N LEU A 23 -13.24 -1.31 -0.93
CA LEU A 23 -14.22 -2.36 -1.17
C LEU A 23 -14.40 -3.27 0.05
N GLY A 24 -13.32 -3.55 0.79
CA GLY A 24 -13.39 -4.35 2.01
C GLY A 24 -14.04 -3.63 3.19
N VAL A 25 -13.84 -2.32 3.31
CA VAL A 25 -14.50 -1.48 4.32
C VAL A 25 -15.99 -1.33 4.04
N ILE A 26 -16.39 -1.21 2.77
CA ILE A 26 -17.81 -1.13 2.36
C ILE A 26 -18.49 -2.51 2.45
N GLY A 27 -17.73 -3.60 2.61
CA GLY A 27 -18.26 -4.97 2.75
C GLY A 27 -18.52 -5.68 1.42
N ILE A 28 -17.95 -5.19 0.31
CA ILE A 28 -18.01 -5.85 -1.00
C ILE A 28 -17.04 -7.05 -1.06
N VAL A 29 -15.86 -6.91 -0.46
CA VAL A 29 -14.89 -8.00 -0.26
C VAL A 29 -14.70 -8.29 1.23
N PRO A 30 -14.23 -9.50 1.60
CA PRO A 30 -14.06 -9.86 3.00
C PRO A 30 -13.16 -8.88 3.74
N PHE A 31 -13.59 -8.44 4.93
CA PHE A 31 -12.86 -7.46 5.76
C PHE A 31 -11.42 -7.90 6.08
N VAL A 32 -11.16 -9.20 6.13
CA VAL A 32 -9.82 -9.80 6.31
C VAL A 32 -8.80 -9.26 5.30
N TRP A 33 -9.22 -8.94 4.07
CA TRP A 33 -8.34 -8.31 3.08
C TRP A 33 -7.94 -6.89 3.49
N SER A 34 -8.87 -6.12 4.04
CA SER A 34 -8.57 -4.77 4.56
C SER A 34 -7.56 -4.82 5.69
N GLU A 35 -7.65 -5.81 6.59
CA GLU A 35 -6.69 -6.01 7.69
C GLU A 35 -5.27 -6.24 7.16
N TYR A 36 -5.11 -7.14 6.18
CA TYR A 36 -3.81 -7.39 5.55
C TYR A 36 -3.25 -6.15 4.85
N ILE A 37 -4.11 -5.39 4.15
CA ILE A 37 -3.70 -4.16 3.45
C ILE A 37 -3.25 -3.11 4.46
N THR A 38 -3.95 -2.94 5.59
CA THR A 38 -3.53 -2.02 6.65
C THR A 38 -2.16 -2.38 7.20
N VAL A 39 -1.93 -3.65 7.55
CA VAL A 39 -0.64 -4.11 8.06
C VAL A 39 0.47 -3.86 7.03
N PHE A 40 0.22 -4.17 5.76
CA PHE A 40 1.15 -3.90 4.67
C PHE A 40 1.50 -2.40 4.56
N MET A 41 0.51 -1.52 4.59
CA MET A 41 0.72 -0.06 4.50
C MET A 41 1.56 0.47 5.67
N VAL A 42 1.33 -0.04 6.89
CA VAL A 42 2.12 0.33 8.07
C VAL A 42 3.59 -0.08 7.89
N ILE A 43 3.83 -1.32 7.47
CA ILE A 43 5.20 -1.81 7.20
C ILE A 43 5.84 -0.98 6.09
N LEU A 44 5.13 -0.73 4.99
CA LEU A 44 5.61 0.06 3.87
C LEU A 44 6.00 1.48 4.31
N PHE A 45 5.20 2.12 5.17
CA PHE A 45 5.51 3.43 5.72
C PHE A 45 6.83 3.43 6.50
N PHE A 46 7.04 2.45 7.39
CA PHE A 46 8.31 2.33 8.12
C PHE A 46 9.49 2.09 7.18
N VAL A 47 9.35 1.18 6.21
CA VAL A 47 10.41 0.89 5.22
C VAL A 47 10.79 2.15 4.45
N LEU A 48 9.80 2.90 3.95
CA LEU A 48 10.04 4.16 3.24
C LEU A 48 10.65 5.24 4.14
N ARG A 49 10.20 5.33 5.40
CA ARG A 49 10.73 6.27 6.39
C ARG A 49 12.21 6.01 6.66
N PHE A 50 12.59 4.76 6.91
CA PHE A 50 13.99 4.39 7.16
C PHE A 50 14.85 4.45 5.89
N SER A 51 14.27 4.17 4.71
CA SER A 51 14.99 4.29 3.44
C SER A 51 15.28 5.72 3.01
N LYS A 52 14.52 6.71 3.51
CA LYS A 52 14.70 8.14 3.18
C LYS A 52 15.60 8.87 4.18
N GLY A 53 15.93 8.26 5.32
CA GLY A 53 16.81 8.79 6.35
C GLY A 53 18.30 8.43 6.21
N ARG A 54 18.70 7.74 5.14
CA ARG A 54 20.08 7.53 4.68
C ARG A 54 20.26 8.19 3.31
#